data_AF-A0A1V3PI90-F1
#
_entry.id   AF-A0A1V3PI90-F1
#
_cell.length_a   1.000
_cell.length_b   1.000
_cell.length_c   1.000
_cell.angle_alpha   90.00
_cell.angle_beta   90.00
_cell.angle_gamma   90.00
#
_symmetry.space_group_name_H-M   'P 1'
#
loop_
_entity.id
_entity.type
_entity.pdbx_description
1 polymer ?
#
loop_
_entity_poly.entity_id
_entity_poly.type
_entity_poly.pdbx_seq_one_letter_code
_entity_poly.pdbx_strand_id
1 'polypeptide(L)'
;MNAATARAEGGMNLNGRTIWQHAAGDTDRDYVDVCIQNGVILNGPGRAGPWPAQMDEVVGKNRRPKKLSDLRRFCEDMRAGDVVVLRLGTKLVPAVGVIVGDYEWNDAFGDVDGWDLEHVRRVRWAWVGEQPKEFDAYAIKWGDTTQRLNPGEVWDWVASLKVDELKPLDLPELPSQKDAGEIGFDRISDFLFDRGVASASIAYLMTEIGELTRIARWYERSSKDGSDGDQHPNRPSEHETVAYLVVPLLRALGWTPQRMAVEWNKVDVALFESLPRAGDNMSVVVEAKKLGRACLAARLQATGYADQREGCLRLIVTDGLRYGVYVKQSDGNFGLHAYLNLTRLRDGYPAYRCGGAEDAMLAMSPDWRAINDSARDGG
;
A
#
# COMPACT_ATOMS: atom_id res chain seq x y z
N MET A 1 51.79 3.16 -11.26
CA MET A 1 51.34 4.49 -11.75
C MET A 1 49.99 4.75 -11.12
N ASN A 2 49.94 5.67 -10.15
CA ASN A 2 48.73 6.01 -9.41
C ASN A 2 47.84 6.91 -10.27
N ALA A 3 46.69 6.41 -10.70
CA ALA A 3 45.61 7.25 -11.19
C ALA A 3 44.90 7.84 -9.96
N ALA A 4 45.38 9.00 -9.53
CA ALA A 4 44.62 9.88 -8.65
C ALA A 4 43.47 10.45 -9.49
N THR A 5 42.30 9.82 -9.38
CA THR A 5 41.06 10.31 -9.97
C THR A 5 40.74 11.65 -9.34
N ALA A 6 40.72 12.71 -10.16
CA ALA A 6 40.24 14.02 -9.76
C ALA A 6 38.81 13.84 -9.23
N ARG A 7 38.62 14.07 -7.92
CA ARG A 7 37.29 14.15 -7.32
C ARG A 7 36.60 15.35 -7.94
N ALA A 8 35.50 15.13 -8.65
CA ALA A 8 34.56 16.21 -8.90
C ALA A 8 34.09 16.72 -7.54
N GLU A 9 34.43 17.96 -7.20
CA GLU A 9 33.98 18.60 -5.97
C GLU A 9 32.44 18.58 -5.95
N GLY A 10 31.87 17.76 -5.07
CA GLY A 10 30.44 17.67 -4.82
C GLY A 10 29.70 16.42 -5.27
N GLY A 11 30.34 15.39 -5.85
CA GLY A 11 29.68 14.11 -6.17
C GLY A 11 29.50 13.19 -4.95
N MET A 12 28.51 12.28 -4.99
CA MET A 12 28.28 11.26 -3.97
C MET A 12 29.53 10.39 -3.75
N ASN A 13 29.95 10.18 -2.50
CA ASN A 13 31.18 9.43 -2.20
C ASN A 13 30.88 7.93 -2.11
N LEU A 14 31.27 7.20 -3.16
CA LEU A 14 30.99 5.76 -3.29
C LEU A 14 32.13 4.85 -2.79
N ASN A 15 33.26 5.42 -2.33
CA ASN A 15 34.43 4.62 -1.97
C ASN A 15 34.16 3.69 -0.79
N GLY A 16 34.32 2.38 -1.02
CA GLY A 16 34.15 1.34 0.00
C GLY A 16 32.69 1.02 0.34
N ARG A 17 31.72 1.59 -0.39
CA ARG A 17 30.28 1.36 -0.18
C ARG A 17 29.73 0.42 -1.23
N THR A 18 28.77 -0.39 -0.84
CA THR A 18 27.97 -1.16 -1.81
C THR A 18 26.85 -0.26 -2.32
N ILE A 19 26.58 -0.31 -3.63
CA ILE A 19 25.36 0.28 -4.20
C ILE A 19 24.36 -0.84 -4.40
N TRP A 20 23.21 -0.70 -3.77
CA TRP A 20 22.07 -1.59 -3.89
C TRP A 20 21.05 -0.98 -4.84
N GLN A 21 20.36 -1.83 -5.59
CA GLN A 21 19.06 -1.51 -6.14
C GLN A 21 17.99 -2.21 -5.30
N HIS A 22 16.90 -1.51 -5.03
CA HIS A 22 15.80 -2.02 -4.23
C HIS A 22 14.46 -1.71 -4.90
N ALA A 23 13.64 -2.73 -5.13
CA ALA A 23 12.34 -2.60 -5.77
C ALA A 23 11.28 -2.12 -4.77
N ALA A 24 10.62 -1.00 -5.08
CA ALA A 24 9.44 -0.51 -4.36
C ALA A 24 8.14 -0.95 -5.05
N GLY A 25 8.09 -2.22 -5.47
CA GLY A 25 6.97 -2.79 -6.21
C GLY A 25 7.17 -2.85 -7.74
N ASP A 26 6.07 -2.86 -8.48
CA ASP A 26 5.98 -2.99 -9.93
C ASP A 26 4.94 -2.01 -10.51
N THR A 27 4.49 -2.18 -11.75
CA THR A 27 3.50 -1.27 -12.35
C THR A 27 2.08 -1.45 -11.83
N ASP A 28 1.79 -2.56 -11.13
CA ASP A 28 0.51 -2.80 -10.45
C ASP A 28 0.58 -2.27 -9.01
N ARG A 29 1.72 -2.43 -8.34
CA ARG A 29 1.93 -2.09 -6.92
C ARG A 29 3.04 -1.07 -6.76
N ASP A 30 2.69 0.11 -6.24
CA ASP A 30 3.65 1.19 -6.01
C ASP A 30 3.78 1.48 -4.50
N TYR A 31 4.98 1.25 -3.95
CA TYR A 31 5.31 1.52 -2.55
C TYR A 31 6.31 2.66 -2.39
N VAL A 32 6.58 3.42 -3.46
CA VAL A 32 7.58 4.47 -3.49
C VAL A 32 7.27 5.54 -2.44
N ASP A 33 6.03 6.03 -2.42
CA ASP A 33 5.60 7.06 -1.46
C ASP A 33 5.71 6.56 -0.02
N VAL A 34 5.31 5.31 0.25
CA VAL A 34 5.44 4.69 1.58
C VAL A 34 6.91 4.64 2.00
N CYS A 35 7.81 4.24 1.11
CA CYS A 35 9.25 4.17 1.37
C CYS A 35 9.84 5.57 1.65
N ILE A 36 9.48 6.56 0.82
CA ILE A 36 10.00 7.91 0.91
C ILE A 36 9.52 8.61 2.18
N GLN A 37 8.20 8.62 2.42
CA GLN A 37 7.58 9.33 3.54
C GLN A 37 7.98 8.78 4.90
N ASN A 38 8.30 7.48 4.99
CA ASN A 38 8.72 6.84 6.24
C ASN A 38 10.25 6.77 6.37
N GLY A 39 11.02 7.19 5.36
CA GLY A 39 12.49 7.10 5.39
C GLY A 39 12.98 5.65 5.47
N VAL A 40 12.39 4.76 4.66
CA VAL A 40 12.64 3.32 4.69
C VAL A 40 12.73 2.70 3.31
N ILE A 41 13.34 1.53 3.23
CA ILE A 41 13.03 0.53 2.20
C ILE A 41 12.47 -0.71 2.89
N LEU A 42 11.60 -1.43 2.18
CA LEU A 42 10.79 -2.49 2.76
C LEU A 42 10.95 -3.80 1.97
N ASN A 43 11.06 -4.93 2.65
CA ASN A 43 11.07 -6.24 2.00
C ASN A 43 10.08 -7.17 2.70
N GLY A 44 9.58 -8.14 1.95
CA GLY A 44 8.67 -9.17 2.43
C GLY A 44 9.09 -10.55 1.94
N PRO A 45 8.33 -11.62 2.23
CA PRO A 45 7.23 -11.63 3.18
C PRO A 45 7.76 -11.53 4.62
N GLY A 46 7.19 -10.68 5.46
CA GLY A 46 7.58 -10.56 6.87
C GLY A 46 6.60 -11.18 7.87
N ARG A 47 5.42 -11.67 7.44
CA ARG A 47 4.41 -12.33 8.30
C ARG A 47 4.91 -13.50 9.16
N ALA A 48 6.05 -14.10 8.79
CA ALA A 48 6.64 -15.17 9.57
C ALA A 48 7.41 -14.64 10.78
N GLY A 49 7.60 -13.32 10.88
CA GLY A 49 8.32 -12.60 11.94
C GLY A 49 9.77 -12.26 11.57
N PRO A 50 10.61 -11.87 12.55
CA PRO A 50 11.94 -11.34 12.30
C PRO A 50 12.94 -12.38 11.77
N TRP A 51 13.89 -11.90 10.97
CA TRP A 51 15.06 -12.68 10.51
C TRP A 51 16.09 -12.86 11.64
N PRO A 52 16.76 -14.02 11.76
CA PRO A 52 16.59 -15.25 10.97
C PRO A 52 15.57 -16.23 11.57
N ALA A 53 15.12 -15.99 12.80
CA ALA A 53 14.56 -17.00 13.71
C ALA A 53 13.38 -17.84 13.16
N GLN A 54 12.58 -17.29 12.26
CA GLN A 54 11.35 -17.94 11.78
C GLN A 54 11.30 -18.16 10.25
N MET A 55 12.33 -17.73 9.52
CA MET A 55 12.33 -17.76 8.04
C MET A 55 12.80 -19.07 7.44
N ASP A 56 13.75 -19.76 8.08
CA ASP A 56 14.20 -21.07 7.60
C ASP A 56 13.07 -22.11 7.65
N GLU A 57 12.16 -22.00 8.62
CA GLU A 57 11.02 -22.90 8.71
C GLU A 57 9.90 -22.55 7.70
N VAL A 58 9.58 -21.27 7.51
CA VAL A 58 8.43 -20.85 6.68
C VAL A 58 8.77 -20.76 5.19
N VAL A 59 9.95 -20.23 4.85
CA VAL A 59 10.40 -20.11 3.45
C VAL A 59 11.11 -21.38 3.00
N GLY A 60 11.83 -22.06 3.90
CA GLY A 60 12.52 -23.32 3.62
C GLY A 60 11.56 -24.48 3.31
N LYS A 61 10.45 -24.62 4.04
CA LYS A 61 9.41 -25.64 3.73
C LYS A 61 8.77 -25.45 2.34
N ASN A 62 8.71 -24.21 1.85
CA ASN A 62 8.15 -23.86 0.54
C ASN A 62 9.20 -23.77 -0.60
N ARG A 63 10.45 -24.20 -0.37
CA ARG A 63 11.52 -24.35 -1.39
C ARG A 63 11.62 -23.19 -2.40
N ARG A 64 11.67 -21.93 -1.95
CA ARG A 64 12.04 -20.78 -2.82
C ARG A 64 13.44 -20.24 -2.48
N PRO A 65 14.55 -20.93 -2.85
CA PRO A 65 15.92 -20.50 -2.53
C PRO A 65 16.25 -19.06 -2.91
N LYS A 66 15.69 -18.57 -4.03
CA LYS A 66 15.87 -17.17 -4.47
C LYS A 66 15.36 -16.19 -3.42
N LYS A 67 14.22 -16.46 -2.79
CA LYS A 67 13.64 -15.54 -1.82
C LYS A 67 14.42 -15.50 -0.50
N LEU A 68 14.96 -16.64 -0.06
CA LEU A 68 15.91 -16.67 1.06
C LEU A 68 17.16 -15.84 0.76
N SER A 69 17.70 -15.94 -0.46
CA SER A 69 18.88 -15.13 -0.84
C SER A 69 18.57 -13.64 -0.90
N ASP A 70 17.38 -13.26 -1.35
CA ASP A 70 16.91 -11.86 -1.37
C ASP A 70 16.81 -11.28 0.05
N LEU A 71 16.16 -12.02 0.96
CA LEU A 71 16.05 -11.62 2.36
C LEU A 71 17.41 -11.59 3.07
N ARG A 72 18.29 -12.57 2.82
CA ARG A 72 19.65 -12.54 3.38
C ARG A 72 20.41 -11.30 2.93
N ARG A 73 20.37 -10.93 1.64
CA ARG A 73 21.01 -9.70 1.16
C ARG A 73 20.48 -8.46 1.88
N PHE A 74 19.16 -8.40 2.09
CA PHE A 74 18.51 -7.29 2.76
C PHE A 74 18.82 -7.24 4.27
N CYS A 75 18.68 -8.35 4.99
CA CYS A 75 18.78 -8.44 6.46
C CYS A 75 20.22 -8.59 6.97
N GLU A 76 21.11 -9.22 6.19
CA GLU A 76 22.49 -9.50 6.60
C GLU A 76 23.51 -8.69 5.80
N ASP A 77 23.46 -8.67 4.46
CA ASP A 77 24.58 -8.11 3.68
C ASP A 77 24.58 -6.57 3.64
N MET A 78 23.40 -5.95 3.57
CA MET A 78 23.25 -4.50 3.52
C MET A 78 23.66 -3.85 4.84
N ARG A 79 24.51 -2.82 4.79
CA ARG A 79 25.07 -2.14 5.97
C ARG A 79 24.76 -0.65 5.97
N ALA A 80 24.77 -0.06 7.17
CA ALA A 80 24.76 1.38 7.33
C ALA A 80 25.91 2.02 6.53
N GLY A 81 25.61 3.11 5.82
CA GLY A 81 26.54 3.78 4.92
C GLY A 81 26.51 3.28 3.48
N ASP A 82 25.90 2.13 3.18
CA ASP A 82 25.67 1.71 1.79
C ASP A 82 24.68 2.65 1.09
N VAL A 83 24.77 2.72 -0.24
CA VAL A 83 23.85 3.51 -1.08
C VAL A 83 22.75 2.59 -1.60
N VAL A 84 21.51 3.08 -1.63
CA VAL A 84 20.38 2.40 -2.25
C VAL A 84 19.74 3.24 -3.33
N VAL A 85 19.51 2.62 -4.48
CA VAL A 85 18.70 3.11 -5.59
C VAL A 85 17.32 2.47 -5.47
N LEU A 86 16.31 3.28 -5.14
CA LEU A 86 14.93 2.82 -5.14
C LEU A 86 14.45 2.75 -6.59
N ARG A 87 13.84 1.64 -7.00
CA ARG A 87 13.31 1.46 -8.36
C ARG A 87 11.82 1.14 -8.35
N LEU A 88 11.12 1.63 -9.37
CA LEU A 88 9.77 1.19 -9.73
C LEU A 88 9.82 0.51 -11.11
N GLY A 89 9.43 -0.76 -11.14
CA GLY A 89 9.61 -1.59 -12.34
C GLY A 89 11.08 -1.73 -12.73
N THR A 90 11.38 -1.66 -14.02
CA THR A 90 12.72 -1.89 -14.61
C THR A 90 13.39 -0.65 -15.19
N LYS A 91 12.77 0.52 -15.06
CA LYS A 91 13.21 1.75 -15.76
C LYS A 91 13.23 2.99 -14.89
N LEU A 92 12.40 3.04 -13.84
CA LEU A 92 12.19 4.27 -13.08
C LEU A 92 12.96 4.23 -11.78
N VAL A 93 13.69 5.30 -11.51
CA VAL A 93 14.37 5.56 -10.24
C VAL A 93 13.76 6.80 -9.60
N PRO A 94 12.81 6.65 -8.66
CA PRO A 94 12.22 7.78 -7.95
C PRO A 94 13.14 8.39 -6.87
N ALA A 95 14.04 7.60 -6.28
CA ALA A 95 14.86 8.06 -5.17
C ALA A 95 16.21 7.33 -5.05
N VAL A 96 17.19 8.03 -4.47
CA VAL A 96 18.50 7.50 -4.09
C VAL A 96 18.78 7.94 -2.66
N GLY A 97 19.24 7.02 -1.82
CA GLY A 97 19.50 7.28 -0.41
C GLY A 97 20.66 6.49 0.16
N VAL A 98 20.97 6.78 1.43
CA VAL A 98 22.00 6.10 2.20
C VAL A 98 21.34 5.32 3.33
N ILE A 99 21.71 4.05 3.49
CA ILE A 99 21.22 3.20 4.58
C ILE A 99 21.74 3.75 5.91
N VAL A 100 20.85 3.88 6.90
CA VAL A 100 21.19 4.38 8.24
C VAL A 100 20.75 3.37 9.29
N GLY A 101 21.69 2.82 10.05
CA GLY A 101 21.38 1.82 11.08
C GLY A 101 21.17 0.40 10.57
N ASP A 102 20.70 -0.43 11.49
CA ASP A 102 20.61 -1.89 11.33
C ASP A 102 19.23 -2.34 10.82
N TYR A 103 19.02 -3.65 10.81
CA TYR A 103 17.82 -4.29 10.29
C TYR A 103 16.77 -4.23 11.38
N GLU A 104 15.53 -3.93 11.00
CA GLU A 104 14.41 -3.94 11.91
C GLU A 104 13.27 -4.76 11.30
N TRP A 105 12.51 -5.44 12.15
CA TRP A 105 11.20 -5.99 11.80
C TRP A 105 10.12 -5.11 12.43
N ASN A 106 9.18 -4.59 11.63
CA ASN A 106 8.16 -3.67 12.10
C ASN A 106 6.78 -3.99 11.49
N ASP A 107 5.85 -4.42 12.36
CA ASP A 107 4.49 -4.82 11.99
C ASP A 107 3.64 -3.68 11.39
N ALA A 108 4.02 -2.41 11.58
CA ALA A 108 3.33 -1.29 10.95
C ALA A 108 3.32 -1.38 9.41
N PHE A 109 4.27 -2.13 8.83
CA PHE A 109 4.35 -2.43 7.39
C PHE A 109 3.82 -3.81 7.02
N GLY A 110 3.11 -4.50 7.92
CA GLY A 110 2.56 -5.84 7.70
C GLY A 110 1.28 -5.92 6.87
N ASP A 111 0.84 -4.80 6.31
CA ASP A 111 -0.27 -4.76 5.35
C ASP A 111 -0.16 -3.48 4.52
N VAL A 112 0.84 -3.45 3.65
CA VAL A 112 1.03 -2.38 2.66
C VAL A 112 0.33 -2.82 1.39
N ASP A 113 -0.95 -2.46 1.27
CA ASP A 113 -1.82 -2.85 0.15
C ASP A 113 -1.83 -4.38 0.00
N GLY A 114 -2.04 -5.11 1.11
CA GLY A 114 -2.13 -6.57 1.14
C GLY A 114 -0.80 -7.32 1.08
N TRP A 115 0.35 -6.64 1.21
CA TRP A 115 1.65 -7.30 1.37
C TRP A 115 2.23 -7.15 2.77
N ASP A 116 2.77 -8.27 3.25
CA ASP A 116 3.56 -8.37 4.48
C ASP A 116 4.98 -7.84 4.22
N LEU A 117 5.22 -6.54 4.39
CA LEU A 117 6.50 -5.86 4.12
C LEU A 117 7.25 -5.43 5.39
N GLU A 118 7.18 -6.24 6.44
CA GLU A 118 7.67 -5.90 7.78
C GLU A 118 9.21 -5.84 7.90
N HIS A 119 9.98 -6.23 6.89
CA HIS A 119 11.44 -6.09 6.93
C HIS A 119 11.87 -4.70 6.52
N VAL A 120 12.47 -3.96 7.46
CA VAL A 120 12.77 -2.54 7.31
C VAL A 120 14.26 -2.29 7.33
N ARG A 121 14.71 -1.38 6.46
CA ARG A 121 15.98 -0.66 6.59
C ARG A 121 15.68 0.83 6.54
N ARG A 122 16.26 1.59 7.46
CA ARG A 122 16.11 3.05 7.41
C ARG A 122 17.01 3.62 6.34
N VAL A 123 16.48 4.60 5.63
CA VAL A 123 17.14 5.26 4.52
C VAL A 123 17.03 6.76 4.70
N ARG A 124 18.18 7.42 4.69
CA ARG A 124 18.22 8.86 4.50
C ARG A 124 18.24 9.13 3.00
N TRP A 125 17.12 9.58 2.46
CA TRP A 125 17.01 9.92 1.04
C TRP A 125 17.89 11.12 0.73
N ALA A 126 18.83 10.96 -0.19
CA ALA A 126 19.76 12.00 -0.60
C ALA A 126 19.26 12.73 -1.86
N TRP A 127 18.49 12.02 -2.69
CA TRP A 127 17.82 12.55 -3.86
C TRP A 127 16.44 11.91 -3.97
N VAL A 128 15.42 12.75 -4.19
CA VAL A 128 14.06 12.36 -4.53
C VAL A 128 13.66 13.22 -5.73
N GLY A 129 13.31 12.57 -6.84
CA GLY A 129 12.91 13.28 -8.05
C GLY A 129 11.48 13.80 -7.95
N GLU A 130 11.23 15.04 -8.38
CA GLU A 130 9.86 15.51 -8.68
C GLU A 130 9.19 14.62 -9.75
N GLN A 131 10.02 14.07 -10.64
CA GLN A 131 9.70 12.99 -11.55
C GLN A 131 10.79 11.90 -11.42
N PRO A 132 10.43 10.61 -11.49
CA PRO A 132 11.42 9.54 -11.48
C PRO A 132 12.43 9.70 -12.62
N LYS A 133 13.70 9.44 -12.35
CA LYS A 133 14.71 9.35 -13.40
C LYS A 133 14.43 8.08 -14.21
N GLU A 134 14.18 8.25 -15.50
CA GLU A 134 14.00 7.15 -16.43
C GLU A 134 15.34 6.71 -17.04
N PHE A 135 15.49 5.41 -17.21
CA PHE A 135 16.60 4.74 -17.88
C PHE A 135 16.09 3.79 -18.96
N ASP A 136 16.99 3.43 -19.89
CA ASP A 136 16.70 2.44 -20.90
C ASP A 136 16.37 1.06 -20.30
N ALA A 137 15.63 0.26 -21.07
CA ALA A 137 15.33 -1.11 -20.68
C ALA A 137 16.63 -1.88 -20.36
N TYR A 138 16.64 -2.59 -19.23
CA TYR A 138 17.78 -3.38 -18.71
C TYR A 138 18.94 -2.61 -18.08
N ALA A 139 18.90 -1.27 -18.03
CA ALA A 139 19.86 -0.50 -17.23
C ALA A 139 19.78 -0.87 -15.73
N ILE A 140 18.61 -1.32 -15.29
CA ILE A 140 18.32 -1.81 -13.94
C ILE A 140 18.02 -3.31 -14.02
N LYS A 141 18.53 -4.12 -13.09
CA LYS A 141 18.31 -5.58 -13.19
C LYS A 141 16.87 -5.92 -12.79
N TRP A 142 16.25 -6.75 -13.62
CA TRP A 142 14.98 -7.38 -13.31
C TRP A 142 15.16 -8.60 -12.38
N GLY A 143 14.15 -8.88 -11.55
CA GLY A 143 14.16 -10.02 -10.63
C GLY A 143 14.01 -9.58 -9.17
N ASP A 144 14.89 -10.09 -8.31
CA ASP A 144 14.78 -9.97 -6.86
C ASP A 144 14.62 -8.52 -6.37
N THR A 145 13.94 -8.37 -5.24
CA THR A 145 13.67 -7.07 -4.59
C THR A 145 14.95 -6.31 -4.33
N THR A 146 15.96 -6.97 -3.74
CA THR A 146 17.22 -6.39 -3.31
C THR A 146 18.39 -7.05 -4.01
N GLN A 147 19.18 -6.27 -4.75
CA GLN A 147 20.37 -6.76 -5.45
C GLN A 147 21.47 -5.71 -5.46
N ARG A 148 22.73 -6.17 -5.56
CA ARG A 148 23.85 -5.25 -5.81
C ARG A 148 23.74 -4.69 -7.24
N LEU A 149 23.87 -3.38 -7.36
CA LEU A 149 23.93 -2.68 -8.63
C LEU A 149 25.32 -2.89 -9.24
N ASN A 150 25.37 -3.21 -10.53
CA ASN A 150 26.64 -3.34 -11.25
C ASN A 150 27.08 -1.96 -11.77
N PRO A 151 28.38 -1.74 -12.02
CA PRO A 151 28.85 -0.58 -12.78
C PRO A 151 28.12 -0.47 -14.14
N GLY A 152 27.74 0.74 -14.52
CA GLY A 152 26.94 1.03 -15.71
C GLY A 152 26.23 2.39 -15.59
N GLU A 153 25.28 2.67 -16.48
CA GLU A 153 24.64 3.99 -16.60
C GLU A 153 24.01 4.49 -15.28
N VAL A 154 23.25 3.64 -14.59
CA VAL A 154 22.63 4.01 -13.31
C VAL A 154 23.69 4.28 -12.25
N TRP A 155 24.77 3.50 -12.25
CA TRP A 155 25.88 3.67 -11.32
C TRP A 155 26.58 5.02 -11.56
N ASP A 156 26.90 5.33 -12.82
CA ASP A 156 27.57 6.57 -13.21
C ASP A 156 26.71 7.79 -12.88
N TRP A 157 25.40 7.68 -13.12
CA TRP A 157 24.45 8.72 -12.74
C TRP A 157 24.42 8.93 -11.22
N VAL A 158 24.32 7.87 -10.41
CA VAL A 158 24.37 7.97 -8.94
C VAL A 158 25.67 8.65 -8.47
N ALA A 159 26.81 8.29 -9.06
CA ALA A 159 28.11 8.91 -8.76
C ALA A 159 28.14 10.42 -9.10
N SER A 160 27.40 10.82 -10.13
CA SER A 160 27.30 12.22 -10.57
C SER A 160 26.36 13.08 -9.73
N LEU A 161 25.51 12.46 -8.89
CA LEU A 161 24.54 13.19 -8.06
C LEU A 161 25.27 14.11 -7.08
N LYS A 162 24.95 15.40 -7.17
CA LYS A 162 25.47 16.42 -6.26
C LYS A 162 24.60 16.49 -5.01
N VAL A 163 24.80 15.54 -4.12
CA VAL A 163 24.04 15.41 -2.88
C VAL A 163 24.93 15.70 -1.67
N ASP A 164 24.44 16.53 -0.77
CA ASP A 164 25.10 16.76 0.50
C ASP A 164 24.78 15.61 1.46
N GLU A 165 25.63 14.57 1.45
CA GLU A 165 25.51 13.43 2.37
C GLU A 165 25.62 13.82 3.85
N LEU A 166 26.15 15.02 4.13
CA LEU A 166 26.42 15.52 5.47
C LEU A 166 25.35 16.47 5.99
N LYS A 167 24.37 16.86 5.15
CA LYS A 167 23.22 17.61 5.63
C LYS A 167 22.29 16.63 6.36
N PRO A 168 22.06 16.78 7.67
CA PRO A 168 21.09 15.96 8.38
C PRO A 168 19.71 16.29 7.81
N LEU A 169 19.22 15.48 6.89
CA LEU A 169 17.80 15.39 6.61
C LEU A 169 17.16 14.71 7.81
N ASP A 170 16.11 15.32 8.33
CA ASP A 170 15.30 14.74 9.40
C ASP A 170 14.80 13.38 8.92
N LEU A 171 15.24 12.34 9.61
CA LEU A 171 14.81 10.98 9.35
C LEU A 171 13.43 10.83 10.04
N PRO A 172 12.34 10.60 9.29
CA PRO A 172 11.01 10.50 9.88
C PRO A 172 10.98 9.43 10.95
N GLU A 173 10.30 9.65 12.07
CA GLU A 173 10.13 8.60 13.07
C GLU A 173 9.42 7.39 12.44
N LEU A 174 9.84 6.18 12.82
CA LEU A 174 9.14 5.01 12.33
C LEU A 174 7.76 4.95 12.94
N PRO A 175 6.76 4.45 12.20
CA PRO A 175 5.47 4.21 12.79
C PRO A 175 5.56 3.18 13.92
N SER A 176 4.87 3.50 15.02
CA SER A 176 4.81 2.67 16.22
C SER A 176 4.11 1.33 15.91
N GLN A 177 4.72 0.24 16.37
CA GLN A 177 4.08 -1.09 16.28
C GLN A 177 2.81 -1.18 17.13
N LYS A 178 2.69 -0.38 18.20
CA LYS A 178 1.49 -0.36 19.05
C LYS A 178 0.28 0.18 18.30
N ASP A 179 0.51 1.16 17.43
CA ASP A 179 -0.54 1.87 16.68
C ASP A 179 -0.98 1.08 15.44
N ALA A 180 -0.22 0.04 15.08
CA ALA A 180 -0.52 -0.90 14.02
C ALA A 180 -1.21 -2.20 14.51
N GLY A 181 -1.59 -2.25 15.78
CA GLY A 181 -2.18 -3.43 16.41
C GLY A 181 -3.49 -3.86 15.74
N GLU A 182 -3.66 -5.18 15.61
CA GLU A 182 -4.93 -5.74 15.16
C GLU A 182 -6.02 -5.51 16.20
N ILE A 183 -7.23 -5.22 15.72
CA ILE A 183 -8.40 -5.01 16.56
C ILE A 183 -9.43 -6.12 16.33
N GLY A 184 -10.10 -6.50 17.42
CA GLY A 184 -11.18 -7.49 17.37
C GLY A 184 -12.52 -6.88 16.93
N PHE A 185 -13.47 -7.75 16.56
CA PHE A 185 -14.83 -7.34 16.24
C PHE A 185 -15.57 -6.69 17.40
N ASP A 186 -15.23 -7.02 18.64
CA ASP A 186 -15.83 -6.39 19.83
C ASP A 186 -15.57 -4.87 19.83
N ARG A 187 -14.34 -4.46 19.53
CA ARG A 187 -13.97 -3.04 19.44
C ARG A 187 -14.75 -2.31 18.35
N ILE A 188 -14.88 -2.90 17.16
CA ILE A 188 -15.67 -2.32 16.06
C ILE A 188 -17.15 -2.22 16.45
N SER A 189 -17.66 -3.25 17.14
CA SER A 189 -19.05 -3.28 17.58
C SER A 189 -19.33 -2.16 18.58
N ASP A 190 -18.46 -1.98 19.58
CA ASP A 190 -18.56 -0.90 20.56
C ASP A 190 -18.48 0.48 19.86
N PHE A 191 -17.51 0.66 18.96
CA PHE A 191 -17.35 1.90 18.20
C PHE A 191 -18.59 2.30 17.38
N LEU A 192 -19.21 1.33 16.70
CA LEU A 192 -20.43 1.56 15.91
C LEU A 192 -21.64 1.80 16.81
N PHE A 193 -21.74 1.08 17.93
CA PHE A 193 -22.80 1.26 18.92
C PHE A 193 -22.77 2.67 19.52
N ASP A 194 -21.59 3.16 19.88
CA ASP A 194 -21.39 4.51 20.42
C ASP A 194 -21.77 5.61 19.42
N ARG A 195 -21.79 5.29 18.12
CA ARG A 195 -22.28 6.17 17.04
C ARG A 195 -23.77 5.99 16.72
N GLY A 196 -24.49 5.24 17.53
CA GLY A 196 -25.93 5.05 17.41
C GLY A 196 -26.33 4.04 16.33
N VAL A 197 -25.40 3.21 15.83
CA VAL A 197 -25.76 2.11 14.93
C VAL A 197 -26.51 1.04 15.73
N ALA A 198 -27.68 0.62 15.24
CA ALA A 198 -28.49 -0.37 15.91
C ALA A 198 -27.75 -1.71 16.05
N SER A 199 -27.85 -2.37 17.21
CA SER A 199 -27.16 -3.64 17.49
C SER A 199 -27.46 -4.75 16.46
N ALA A 200 -28.68 -4.78 15.91
CA ALA A 200 -29.05 -5.70 14.85
C ALA A 200 -28.26 -5.46 13.54
N SER A 201 -28.03 -4.19 13.19
CA SER A 201 -27.22 -3.81 12.02
C SER A 201 -25.74 -4.14 12.23
N ILE A 202 -25.22 -3.92 13.45
CA ILE A 202 -23.84 -4.29 13.82
C ILE A 202 -23.66 -5.81 13.70
N ALA A 203 -24.56 -6.59 14.29
CA ALA A 203 -24.52 -8.06 14.22
C ALA A 203 -24.59 -8.59 12.77
N TYR A 204 -25.42 -7.95 11.93
CA TYR A 204 -25.49 -8.27 10.51
C TYR A 204 -24.18 -7.96 9.79
N LEU A 205 -23.59 -6.77 10.02
CA LEU A 205 -22.31 -6.37 9.43
C LEU A 205 -21.17 -7.33 9.82
N MET A 206 -21.06 -7.70 11.10
CA MET A 206 -20.02 -8.63 11.56
C MET A 206 -20.19 -10.02 10.94
N THR A 207 -21.44 -10.48 10.81
CA THR A 207 -21.75 -11.75 10.13
C THR A 207 -21.33 -11.70 8.67
N GLU A 208 -21.66 -10.61 7.97
CA GLU A 208 -21.30 -10.42 6.56
C GLU A 208 -19.78 -10.38 6.37
N ILE A 209 -19.03 -9.62 7.18
CA ILE A 209 -17.56 -9.59 7.13
C ILE A 209 -16.98 -11.01 7.31
N GLY A 210 -17.55 -11.79 8.23
CA GLY A 210 -17.17 -13.19 8.45
C GLY A 210 -17.44 -14.11 7.24
N GLU A 211 -18.55 -13.92 6.52
CA GLU A 211 -18.85 -14.63 5.27
C GLU A 211 -17.92 -14.20 4.14
N LEU A 212 -17.73 -12.89 3.94
CA LEU A 212 -16.84 -12.33 2.90
C LEU A 212 -15.40 -12.83 3.06
N THR A 213 -14.89 -12.85 4.30
CA THR A 213 -13.57 -13.40 4.62
C THR A 213 -13.49 -14.89 4.29
N ARG A 214 -14.56 -15.66 4.51
CA ARG A 214 -14.61 -17.09 4.16
C ARG A 214 -14.63 -17.32 2.66
N ILE A 215 -15.40 -16.54 1.91
CA ILE A 215 -15.47 -16.59 0.44
C ILE A 215 -14.10 -16.27 -0.16
N ALA A 216 -13.46 -15.19 0.27
CA ALA A 216 -12.16 -14.80 -0.27
C ALA A 216 -11.07 -15.84 0.05
N ARG A 217 -11.03 -16.37 1.28
CA ARG A 217 -10.13 -17.48 1.63
C ARG A 217 -10.41 -18.75 0.80
N TRP A 218 -11.65 -18.97 0.40
CA TRP A 218 -11.99 -20.06 -0.52
C TRP A 218 -11.40 -19.81 -1.91
N TYR A 219 -11.56 -18.60 -2.49
CA TYR A 219 -10.93 -18.23 -3.76
C TYR A 219 -9.40 -18.38 -3.73
N GLU A 220 -8.75 -17.92 -2.65
CA GLU A 220 -7.30 -18.06 -2.46
C GLU A 220 -6.85 -19.52 -2.44
N ARG A 221 -7.56 -20.41 -1.73
CA ARG A 221 -7.23 -21.84 -1.68
C ARG A 221 -7.46 -22.52 -3.03
N SER A 222 -8.55 -22.20 -3.70
CA SER A 222 -8.90 -22.74 -5.02
C SER A 222 -7.97 -22.28 -6.15
N SER A 223 -7.13 -21.28 -5.88
CA SER A 223 -6.13 -20.72 -6.80
C SER A 223 -4.69 -21.22 -6.56
N LYS A 224 -4.48 -22.17 -5.63
CA LYS A 224 -3.14 -22.64 -5.21
C LYS A 224 -2.55 -23.78 -6.04
N ASP A 225 -3.13 -24.14 -7.19
CA ASP A 225 -2.63 -25.25 -8.05
C ASP A 225 -1.35 -24.91 -8.85
N GLY A 226 -0.45 -24.13 -8.26
CA GLY A 226 0.94 -23.98 -8.72
C GLY A 226 1.18 -23.08 -9.92
N SER A 227 0.13 -22.50 -10.53
CA SER A 227 0.30 -21.45 -11.54
C SER A 227 0.37 -20.07 -10.89
N ASP A 228 1.59 -19.60 -10.63
CA ASP A 228 1.85 -18.18 -10.33
C ASP A 228 1.47 -17.35 -11.58
N GLY A 229 0.29 -16.73 -11.57
CA GLY A 229 -0.13 -15.83 -12.64
C GLY A 229 -1.55 -15.30 -12.49
N ASP A 230 -1.80 -14.11 -13.04
CA ASP A 230 -3.09 -13.41 -13.01
C ASP A 230 -4.21 -14.07 -13.83
N GLN A 231 -3.90 -15.19 -14.48
CA GLN A 231 -4.80 -15.95 -15.33
C GLN A 231 -5.16 -17.31 -14.74
N HIS A 232 -5.04 -17.49 -13.42
CA HIS A 232 -5.55 -18.70 -12.79
C HIS A 232 -7.07 -18.78 -13.04
N PRO A 233 -7.58 -19.86 -13.67
CA PRO A 233 -8.99 -19.94 -14.10
C PRO A 233 -10.00 -19.84 -12.94
N ASN A 234 -9.55 -20.14 -11.72
CA ASN A 234 -10.36 -20.09 -10.50
C ASN A 234 -10.24 -18.78 -9.70
N ARG A 235 -9.48 -17.78 -10.17
CA ARG A 235 -9.50 -16.45 -9.53
C ARG A 235 -10.77 -15.72 -9.96
N PRO A 236 -11.48 -15.05 -9.03
CA PRO A 236 -12.69 -14.32 -9.39
C PRO A 236 -12.34 -13.20 -10.36
N SER A 237 -13.20 -13.02 -11.34
CA SER A 237 -13.20 -11.82 -12.17
C SER A 237 -13.46 -10.57 -11.33
N GLU A 238 -13.22 -9.39 -11.93
CA GLU A 238 -13.57 -8.12 -11.29
C GLU A 238 -15.09 -8.03 -11.04
N HIS A 239 -15.90 -8.48 -11.98
CA HIS A 239 -17.35 -8.55 -11.84
C HIS A 239 -17.79 -9.47 -10.70
N GLU A 240 -17.16 -10.64 -10.54
CA GLU A 240 -17.42 -11.52 -9.38
C GLU A 240 -16.97 -10.89 -8.07
N THR A 241 -15.86 -10.16 -8.08
CA THR A 241 -15.37 -9.40 -6.92
C THR A 241 -16.41 -8.34 -6.51
N VAL A 242 -16.94 -7.59 -7.48
CA VAL A 242 -18.01 -6.61 -7.24
C VAL A 242 -19.27 -7.30 -6.69
N ALA A 243 -19.74 -8.35 -7.35
CA ALA A 243 -21.01 -8.99 -7.04
C ALA A 243 -21.00 -9.74 -5.69
N TYR A 244 -19.90 -10.44 -5.37
CA TYR A 244 -19.84 -11.34 -4.23
C TYR A 244 -19.05 -10.81 -3.04
N LEU A 245 -18.25 -9.75 -3.20
CA LEU A 245 -17.45 -9.20 -2.11
C LEU A 245 -17.79 -7.73 -1.81
N VAL A 246 -17.89 -6.89 -2.84
CA VAL A 246 -18.11 -5.44 -2.64
C VAL A 246 -19.57 -5.11 -2.33
N VAL A 247 -20.51 -5.56 -3.17
CA VAL A 247 -21.94 -5.27 -3.01
C VAL A 247 -22.50 -5.77 -1.67
N PRO A 248 -22.19 -6.99 -1.19
CA PRO A 248 -22.68 -7.44 0.10
C PRO A 248 -22.17 -6.59 1.27
N LEU A 249 -20.89 -6.17 1.25
CA LEU A 249 -20.36 -5.28 2.28
C LEU A 249 -21.08 -3.93 2.28
N LEU A 250 -21.22 -3.30 1.12
CA LEU A 250 -21.91 -2.00 0.99
C LEU A 250 -23.36 -2.08 1.49
N ARG A 251 -24.05 -3.19 1.20
CA ARG A 251 -25.38 -3.47 1.75
C ARG A 251 -25.39 -3.60 3.26
N ALA A 252 -24.42 -4.30 3.83
CA ALA A 252 -24.29 -4.45 5.28
C ALA A 252 -23.95 -3.13 5.98
N LEU A 253 -23.25 -2.23 5.29
CA LEU A 253 -23.01 -0.85 5.73
C LEU A 253 -24.22 0.09 5.59
N GLY A 254 -25.34 -0.40 5.02
CA GLY A 254 -26.61 0.33 4.95
C GLY A 254 -26.98 0.87 3.57
N TRP A 255 -26.17 0.66 2.53
CA TRP A 255 -26.55 1.06 1.17
C TRP A 255 -27.70 0.22 0.63
N THR A 256 -28.71 0.88 0.07
CA THR A 256 -29.87 0.21 -0.51
C THR A 256 -29.69 0.01 -2.02
N PRO A 257 -30.32 -1.01 -2.63
CA PRO A 257 -30.29 -1.18 -4.08
C PRO A 257 -30.80 0.03 -4.87
N GLN A 258 -31.67 0.86 -4.28
CA GLN A 258 -32.19 2.08 -4.90
C GLN A 258 -31.11 3.18 -4.97
N ARG A 259 -30.25 3.28 -3.94
CA ARG A 259 -29.15 4.26 -3.84
C ARG A 259 -27.83 3.73 -4.38
N MET A 260 -27.84 2.57 -5.05
CA MET A 260 -26.66 1.93 -5.63
C MET A 260 -26.92 1.60 -7.11
N ALA A 261 -25.90 1.69 -7.94
CA ALA A 261 -25.93 1.17 -9.30
C ALA A 261 -24.61 0.50 -9.64
N VAL A 262 -24.69 -0.74 -10.12
CA VAL A 262 -23.54 -1.49 -10.64
C VAL A 262 -23.41 -1.20 -12.13
N GLU A 263 -22.18 -1.02 -12.62
CA GLU A 263 -21.87 -0.68 -14.03
C GLU A 263 -22.54 0.64 -14.50
N TRP A 264 -22.61 1.64 -13.62
CA TRP A 264 -23.27 2.91 -13.94
C TRP A 264 -22.31 3.84 -14.67
N ASN A 265 -22.56 4.12 -15.95
CA ASN A 265 -21.70 4.97 -16.78
C ASN A 265 -20.21 4.55 -16.73
N LYS A 266 -19.95 3.23 -16.76
CA LYS A 266 -18.61 2.60 -16.66
C LYS A 266 -17.96 2.67 -15.27
N VAL A 267 -18.67 3.15 -14.26
CA VAL A 267 -18.24 3.01 -12.86
C VAL A 267 -18.70 1.65 -12.35
N ASP A 268 -17.79 0.88 -11.74
CA ASP A 268 -18.10 -0.47 -11.23
C ASP A 268 -19.28 -0.44 -10.24
N VAL A 269 -19.23 0.45 -9.24
CA VAL A 269 -20.39 0.78 -8.41
C VAL A 269 -20.46 2.29 -8.13
N ALA A 270 -21.60 2.90 -8.48
CA ALA A 270 -21.94 4.28 -8.14
C ALA A 270 -22.92 4.31 -6.95
N LEU A 271 -22.62 5.13 -5.95
CA LEU A 271 -23.48 5.33 -4.77
C LEU A 271 -24.04 6.74 -4.75
N PHE A 272 -25.33 6.85 -4.46
CA PHE A 272 -26.10 8.08 -4.62
C PHE A 272 -26.59 8.60 -3.27
N GLU A 273 -26.39 9.90 -3.02
CA GLU A 273 -26.87 10.57 -1.80
C GLU A 273 -28.40 10.59 -1.73
N SER A 274 -29.04 10.81 -2.87
CA SER A 274 -30.50 10.87 -2.98
C SER A 274 -30.98 10.31 -4.32
N LEU A 275 -32.29 10.12 -4.43
CA LEU A 275 -32.93 9.75 -5.68
C LEU A 275 -33.34 11.01 -6.45
N PRO A 276 -33.35 10.99 -7.79
CA PRO A 276 -33.04 9.85 -8.67
C PRO A 276 -31.54 9.57 -8.80
N ARG A 277 -31.18 8.40 -9.36
CA ARG A 277 -29.79 8.03 -9.69
C ARG A 277 -29.27 8.87 -10.86
N ALA A 278 -28.80 10.08 -10.56
CA ALA A 278 -28.29 11.07 -11.50
C ALA A 278 -26.87 11.50 -11.10
N GLY A 279 -26.10 12.06 -12.04
CA GLY A 279 -24.71 12.48 -11.79
C GLY A 279 -24.57 13.44 -10.62
N ASP A 280 -25.46 14.43 -10.51
CA ASP A 280 -25.45 15.43 -9.44
C ASP A 280 -25.73 14.83 -8.06
N ASN A 281 -26.40 13.67 -8.01
CA ASN A 281 -26.71 12.96 -6.77
C ASN A 281 -25.68 11.88 -6.44
N MET A 282 -24.69 11.61 -7.30
CA MET A 282 -23.69 10.60 -7.07
C MET A 282 -22.65 11.13 -6.06
N SER A 283 -22.60 10.53 -4.87
CA SER A 283 -21.72 10.99 -3.78
C SER A 283 -20.47 10.14 -3.60
N VAL A 284 -20.44 8.91 -4.14
CA VAL A 284 -19.30 8.00 -4.04
C VAL A 284 -19.08 7.25 -5.35
N VAL A 285 -17.81 7.21 -5.77
CA VAL A 285 -17.32 6.27 -6.79
C VAL A 285 -16.70 5.07 -6.09
N VAL A 286 -17.08 3.87 -6.47
CA VAL A 286 -16.40 2.64 -6.08
C VAL A 286 -15.76 2.03 -7.32
N GLU A 287 -14.45 1.85 -7.27
CA GLU A 287 -13.65 1.22 -8.32
C GLU A 287 -13.04 -0.07 -7.75
N ALA A 288 -13.37 -1.19 -8.37
CA ALA A 288 -12.90 -2.50 -7.98
C ALA A 288 -11.70 -2.93 -8.83
N LYS A 289 -10.90 -3.83 -8.26
CA LYS A 289 -9.92 -4.65 -8.96
C LYS A 289 -10.20 -6.10 -8.66
N LYS A 290 -9.61 -6.99 -9.45
CA LYS A 290 -9.64 -8.43 -9.16
C LYS A 290 -9.09 -8.70 -7.75
N LEU A 291 -9.70 -9.64 -7.04
CA LEU A 291 -9.22 -10.10 -5.73
C LEU A 291 -7.71 -10.39 -5.72
N GLY A 292 -7.01 -9.85 -4.72
CA GLY A 292 -5.56 -10.02 -4.54
C GLY A 292 -4.70 -9.02 -5.32
N ARG A 293 -5.30 -8.13 -6.12
CA ARG A 293 -4.58 -7.04 -6.82
C ARG A 293 -4.32 -5.84 -5.92
N ALA A 294 -3.45 -4.94 -6.37
CA ALA A 294 -3.27 -3.65 -5.73
C ALA A 294 -4.56 -2.84 -5.85
N CYS A 295 -5.19 -2.49 -4.75
CA CYS A 295 -6.44 -1.72 -4.82
C CYS A 295 -6.16 -0.22 -4.90
N LEU A 296 -5.11 0.27 -4.24
CA LEU A 296 -4.80 1.69 -4.16
C LEU A 296 -4.41 2.30 -5.52
N ALA A 297 -3.86 1.49 -6.43
CA ALA A 297 -3.54 1.90 -7.80
C ALA A 297 -4.79 2.34 -8.60
N ALA A 298 -5.98 1.88 -8.23
CA ALA A 298 -7.23 2.24 -8.89
C ALA A 298 -7.67 3.70 -8.63
N ARG A 299 -7.00 4.42 -7.73
CA ARG A 299 -7.35 5.79 -7.33
C ARG A 299 -7.45 6.75 -8.50
N LEU A 300 -6.49 6.70 -9.44
CA LEU A 300 -6.49 7.61 -10.60
C LEU A 300 -7.71 7.39 -11.50
N GLN A 301 -8.09 6.12 -11.69
CA GLN A 301 -9.28 5.77 -12.47
C GLN A 301 -10.56 6.23 -11.75
N ALA A 302 -10.68 5.99 -10.46
CA ALA A 302 -11.80 6.46 -9.65
C ALA A 302 -11.92 8.01 -9.66
N THR A 303 -10.79 8.71 -9.59
CA THR A 303 -10.72 10.19 -9.66
C THR A 303 -11.24 10.69 -11.00
N GLY A 304 -10.84 10.06 -12.12
CA GLY A 304 -11.33 10.42 -13.45
C GLY A 304 -12.86 10.34 -13.59
N TYR A 305 -13.51 9.43 -12.87
CA TYR A 305 -14.97 9.39 -12.79
C TYR A 305 -15.56 10.45 -11.87
N ALA A 306 -14.88 10.83 -10.79
CA ALA A 306 -15.36 11.82 -9.84
C ALA A 306 -15.19 13.27 -10.33
N ASP A 307 -14.15 13.58 -11.11
CA ASP A 307 -13.82 14.95 -11.55
C ASP A 307 -14.95 15.64 -12.33
N GLN A 308 -15.81 14.86 -12.98
CA GLN A 308 -16.95 15.37 -13.74
C GLN A 308 -18.17 15.67 -12.85
N ARG A 309 -18.07 15.48 -11.52
CA ARG A 309 -19.22 15.42 -10.61
C ARG A 309 -18.88 16.12 -9.29
N GLU A 310 -19.32 17.37 -9.15
CA GLU A 310 -19.04 18.19 -7.95
C GLU A 310 -19.55 17.55 -6.65
N GLY A 311 -20.70 16.85 -6.71
CA GLY A 311 -21.30 16.16 -5.57
C GLY A 311 -20.57 14.89 -5.12
N CYS A 312 -19.56 14.42 -5.87
CA CYS A 312 -18.78 13.25 -5.49
C CYS A 312 -17.75 13.64 -4.42
N LEU A 313 -17.97 13.19 -3.19
CA LEU A 313 -17.15 13.55 -2.02
C LEU A 313 -16.20 12.43 -1.59
N ARG A 314 -16.42 11.20 -2.09
CA ARG A 314 -15.66 10.02 -1.67
C ARG A 314 -15.29 9.13 -2.84
N LEU A 315 -14.13 8.51 -2.76
CA LEU A 315 -13.75 7.36 -3.59
C LEU A 315 -13.53 6.16 -2.69
N ILE A 316 -13.96 4.99 -3.14
CA ILE A 316 -13.63 3.71 -2.53
C ILE A 316 -12.93 2.90 -3.59
N VAL A 317 -11.69 2.51 -3.34
CA VAL A 317 -10.97 1.58 -4.21
C VAL A 317 -10.78 0.25 -3.51
N THR A 318 -11.04 -0.87 -4.18
CA THR A 318 -11.10 -2.15 -3.49
C THR A 318 -10.73 -3.34 -4.36
N ASP A 319 -10.27 -4.42 -3.74
CA ASP A 319 -10.19 -5.75 -4.35
C ASP A 319 -11.24 -6.73 -3.76
N GLY A 320 -12.23 -6.22 -3.03
CA GLY A 320 -13.24 -6.98 -2.30
C GLY A 320 -12.88 -7.30 -0.84
N LEU A 321 -11.58 -7.32 -0.48
CA LEU A 321 -11.13 -7.54 0.91
C LEU A 321 -10.45 -6.32 1.52
N ARG A 322 -9.75 -5.56 0.69
CA ARG A 322 -9.04 -4.34 1.06
C ARG A 322 -9.77 -3.15 0.46
N TYR A 323 -9.84 -2.07 1.21
CA TYR A 323 -10.59 -0.87 0.84
C TYR A 323 -9.73 0.35 1.18
N GLY A 324 -9.34 1.11 0.16
CA GLY A 324 -8.82 2.46 0.33
C GLY A 324 -9.97 3.45 0.21
N VAL A 325 -10.23 4.21 1.27
CA VAL A 325 -11.28 5.22 1.31
C VAL A 325 -10.66 6.59 1.20
N TYR A 326 -11.00 7.30 0.14
CA TYR A 326 -10.50 8.65 -0.11
C TYR A 326 -11.62 9.66 0.06
N VAL A 327 -11.29 10.80 0.66
CA VAL A 327 -12.22 11.90 0.91
C VAL A 327 -11.73 13.14 0.19
N LYS A 328 -12.65 13.84 -0.48
CA LYS A 328 -12.39 15.11 -1.16
C LYS A 328 -12.04 16.18 -0.13
N GLN A 329 -10.85 16.75 -0.29
CA GLN A 329 -10.30 17.81 0.54
C GLN A 329 -10.76 19.19 0.04
N SER A 330 -10.46 20.23 0.80
CA SER A 330 -10.85 21.61 0.48
C SER A 330 -10.22 22.16 -0.80
N ASP A 331 -9.05 21.62 -1.20
CA ASP A 331 -8.36 21.93 -2.45
C ASP A 331 -8.94 21.17 -3.67
N GLY A 332 -9.98 20.36 -3.44
CA GLY A 332 -10.63 19.53 -4.46
C GLY A 332 -9.97 18.17 -4.68
N ASN A 333 -8.79 17.90 -4.10
CA ASN A 333 -8.09 16.63 -4.26
C ASN A 333 -8.64 15.55 -3.33
N PHE A 334 -8.50 14.29 -3.74
CA PHE A 334 -8.88 13.15 -2.91
C PHE A 334 -7.68 12.64 -2.09
N GLY A 335 -7.74 12.83 -0.77
CA GLY A 335 -6.75 12.32 0.18
C GLY A 335 -7.18 10.97 0.75
N LEU A 336 -6.23 10.05 0.97
CA LEU A 336 -6.50 8.76 1.62
C LEU A 336 -6.89 9.02 3.08
N HIS A 337 -8.15 8.79 3.41
CA HIS A 337 -8.72 9.03 4.73
C HIS A 337 -8.56 7.82 5.63
N ALA A 338 -8.86 6.63 5.12
CA ALA A 338 -8.75 5.39 5.86
C ALA A 338 -8.46 4.21 4.93
N TYR A 339 -7.88 3.15 5.50
CA TYR A 339 -7.66 1.89 4.83
C TYR A 339 -8.19 0.75 5.70
N LEU A 340 -8.84 -0.22 5.07
CA LEU A 340 -9.48 -1.36 5.73
C LEU A 340 -9.05 -2.64 5.04
N ASN A 341 -8.58 -3.60 5.83
CA ASN A 341 -8.41 -4.99 5.40
C ASN A 341 -9.31 -5.89 6.25
N LEU A 342 -10.32 -6.49 5.62
CA LEU A 342 -11.28 -7.36 6.31
C LEU A 342 -10.64 -8.60 6.95
N THR A 343 -9.47 -9.01 6.48
CA THR A 343 -8.73 -10.16 7.03
C THR A 343 -7.77 -9.79 8.16
N ARG A 344 -7.52 -8.50 8.34
CA ARG A 344 -6.56 -7.95 9.29
C ARG A 344 -7.01 -6.55 9.72
N LEU A 345 -8.02 -6.50 10.58
CA LEU A 345 -8.59 -5.25 11.05
C LEU A 345 -7.57 -4.52 11.93
N ARG A 346 -7.31 -3.24 11.63
CA ARG A 346 -6.41 -2.38 12.39
C ARG A 346 -7.12 -1.09 12.78
N ASP A 347 -6.65 -0.49 13.86
CA ASP A 347 -7.13 0.81 14.32
C ASP A 347 -6.73 1.96 13.37
N GLY A 348 -5.49 1.89 12.89
CA GLY A 348 -4.95 2.82 11.91
C GLY A 348 -3.95 2.13 10.98
N TYR A 349 -3.57 2.84 9.92
CA TYR A 349 -2.47 2.45 9.06
C TYR A 349 -1.39 3.53 9.07
N PRO A 350 -0.51 3.54 10.09
CA PRO A 350 0.51 4.56 10.25
C PRO A 350 1.47 4.67 9.07
N ALA A 351 1.76 3.57 8.36
CA ALA A 351 2.58 3.57 7.14
C ALA A 351 1.98 4.44 6.02
N TYR A 352 0.65 4.58 5.99
CA TYR A 352 -0.12 5.43 5.08
C TYR A 352 -0.56 6.75 5.72
N ARG A 353 -0.34 6.94 7.03
CA ARG A 353 -0.83 8.07 7.82
C ARG A 353 -2.34 8.29 7.68
N CYS A 354 -3.09 7.19 7.71
CA CYS A 354 -4.55 7.20 7.56
C CYS A 354 -5.23 6.35 8.63
N GLY A 355 -6.55 6.56 8.79
CA GLY A 355 -7.39 5.78 9.70
C GLY A 355 -7.50 4.31 9.31
N GLY A 356 -8.03 3.50 10.22
CA GLY A 356 -8.17 2.06 10.03
C GLY A 356 -9.61 1.63 9.80
N ALA A 357 -9.97 0.47 10.35
CA ALA A 357 -11.23 -0.18 10.07
C ALA A 357 -12.45 0.64 10.53
N GLU A 358 -12.35 1.27 11.69
CA GLU A 358 -13.40 2.11 12.28
C GLU A 358 -13.74 3.31 11.38
N ASP A 359 -12.72 4.09 11.02
CA ASP A 359 -12.88 5.27 10.15
C ASP A 359 -13.32 4.87 8.73
N ALA A 360 -12.76 3.79 8.18
CA ALA A 360 -13.14 3.29 6.86
C ALA A 360 -14.61 2.85 6.80
N MET A 361 -15.08 2.03 7.75
CA MET A 361 -16.48 1.56 7.77
C MET A 361 -17.46 2.73 7.90
N LEU A 362 -17.13 3.71 8.75
CA LEU A 362 -17.94 4.90 8.89
C LEU A 362 -17.96 5.70 7.59
N ALA A 363 -16.80 6.01 7.00
CA ALA A 363 -16.67 6.77 5.77
C ALA A 363 -17.29 6.07 4.54
N MET A 364 -17.40 4.75 4.56
CA MET A 364 -18.09 3.97 3.53
C MET A 364 -19.61 3.90 3.70
N SER A 365 -20.16 4.30 4.85
CA SER A 365 -21.60 4.25 5.13
C SER A 365 -22.40 5.36 4.42
N PRO A 366 -23.71 5.20 4.18
CA PRO A 366 -24.52 6.21 3.50
C PRO A 366 -24.71 7.49 4.31
N ASP A 367 -24.68 7.42 5.64
CA ASP A 367 -24.99 8.55 6.53
C ASP A 367 -23.76 9.38 6.93
N TRP A 368 -22.57 9.01 6.44
CA TRP A 368 -21.34 9.74 6.73
C TRP A 368 -21.38 11.18 6.22
N ARG A 369 -20.85 12.10 7.03
CA ARG A 369 -20.68 13.52 6.70
C ARG A 369 -19.29 13.99 7.09
N ALA A 370 -18.60 14.66 6.16
CA ALA A 370 -17.25 15.20 6.35
C ALA A 370 -17.13 16.19 7.53
N ILE A 371 -18.23 16.83 7.94
CA ILE A 371 -18.25 17.89 8.96
C ILE A 371 -18.01 17.35 10.38
N ASN A 372 -18.10 16.04 10.62
CA ASN A 372 -17.98 15.48 11.96
C ASN A 372 -16.54 15.13 12.40
N ASP A 373 -15.54 15.20 11.51
CA ASP A 373 -14.15 14.83 11.84
C ASP A 373 -13.22 16.02 12.17
N SER A 374 -13.61 17.26 11.83
CA SER A 374 -12.82 18.47 12.18
C SER A 374 -12.77 18.77 13.69
N ALA A 375 -13.49 18.01 14.51
CA ALA A 375 -13.41 18.09 15.97
C ALA A 375 -12.25 17.27 16.57
N ARG A 376 -11.56 16.42 15.79
CA ARG A 376 -10.45 15.59 16.26
C ARG A 376 -9.08 16.29 16.22
N ASP A 377 -8.88 17.28 15.36
CA ASP A 377 -7.58 17.99 15.22
C ASP A 377 -7.43 19.21 16.14
N GLY A 378 -8.38 19.43 17.07
CA GLY A 378 -8.41 20.58 17.98
C GLY A 378 -8.48 20.24 19.46
N GLY A 379 -8.22 18.99 19.85
CA GLY A 379 -8.30 18.49 21.24
C GLY A 379 -6.95 18.30 21.90
#